data_AF-A0A959EJN1-F1
#
_entry.id   AF-A0A959EJN1-F1
#
_cell.length_a   1.000
_cell.length_b   1.000
_cell.length_c   1.000
_cell.angle_alpha   90.00
_cell.angle_beta   90.00
_cell.angle_gamma   90.00
#
_symmetry.space_group_name_H-M   'P 1'
#
loop_
_entity.id
_entity.type
_entity.pdbx_description
1 polymer ?
#
loop_
_entity_poly.entity_id
_entity_poly.type
_entity_poly.pdbx_seq_one_letter_code
_entity_poly.pdbx_strand_id
1 'polypeptide(L)'
;VLAHGQRIRAVLKQPESEPVSVPEQIVLLLALKHRLFDDVPLPSMKAAEAEVRKVAAQLPESVRNSFWDTAEPEEARQEEILRLCAAALENLKAPAQ
;
A
#
# COMPACT_ATOMS: atom_id res chain seq x y z
N VAL A 1 -4.48 -9.73 16.63
CA VAL A 1 -3.26 -10.11 15.87
C VAL A 1 -3.56 -10.98 14.64
N LEU A 2 -4.43 -12.01 14.73
CA LEU A 2 -4.74 -12.91 13.61
C LEU A 2 -5.32 -12.21 12.35
N ALA A 3 -6.20 -11.22 12.53
CA ALA A 3 -6.84 -10.48 11.43
C ALA A 3 -5.86 -9.67 10.57
N HIS A 4 -4.87 -9.03 11.21
CA HIS A 4 -3.80 -8.28 10.52
C HIS A 4 -2.88 -9.24 9.75
N GLY A 5 -2.49 -10.37 10.35
CA GLY A 5 -1.67 -11.38 9.69
C GLY A 5 -2.34 -12.03 8.48
N GLN A 6 -3.67 -12.16 8.46
CA GLN A 6 -4.42 -12.62 7.28
C GLN A 6 -4.33 -11.61 6.13
N ARG A 7 -4.39 -10.30 6.42
CA ARG A 7 -4.28 -9.24 5.41
C ARG A 7 -2.87 -9.14 4.84
N ILE A 8 -1.84 -9.26 5.67
CA ILE A 8 -0.44 -9.37 5.22
C ILE A 8 -0.30 -10.53 4.24
N ARG A 9 -0.78 -11.74 4.60
CA ARG A 9 -0.70 -12.90 3.69
C ARG A 9 -1.51 -12.72 2.42
N ALA A 10 -2.65 -12.02 2.47
CA ALA A 10 -3.44 -11.74 1.29
C ALA A 10 -2.69 -10.83 0.29
N VAL A 11 -2.05 -9.77 0.79
CA VAL A 11 -1.28 -8.79 -0.03
C VAL A 11 0.05 -9.36 -0.52
N LEU A 12 0.72 -10.20 0.29
CA LEU A 12 2.02 -10.79 -0.10
C LEU A 12 1.90 -12.03 -0.99
N LYS A 13 0.68 -12.50 -1.27
CA LYS A 13 0.46 -13.66 -2.14
C LYS A 13 0.54 -13.23 -3.61
N GLN A 14 1.74 -13.24 -4.17
CA GLN A 14 1.98 -12.90 -5.58
C GLN A 14 1.82 -14.13 -6.49
N PRO A 15 0.98 -14.08 -7.54
CA PRO A 15 0.99 -15.10 -8.58
C PRO A 15 2.27 -14.95 -9.43
N GLU A 16 2.85 -16.08 -9.84
CA GLU A 16 4.16 -16.14 -10.54
C GLU A 16 4.21 -15.35 -11.85
N SER A 17 3.07 -15.02 -12.45
CA SER A 17 2.96 -14.28 -13.71
C SER A 17 2.69 -12.78 -13.55
N GLU A 18 2.62 -12.24 -12.33
CA GLU A 18 2.40 -10.81 -12.08
C GLU A 18 3.48 -10.26 -11.14
N PRO A 19 4.71 -10.05 -11.62
CA PRO A 19 5.77 -9.46 -10.81
C PRO A 19 5.36 -8.05 -10.35
N VAL A 20 5.56 -7.78 -9.07
CA VAL A 20 5.36 -6.46 -8.48
C VAL A 20 6.64 -5.65 -8.62
N SER A 21 6.55 -4.41 -9.12
CA SER A 21 7.74 -3.55 -9.23
C SER A 21 8.25 -3.15 -7.85
N VAL A 22 9.55 -2.80 -7.73
CA VAL A 22 10.11 -2.42 -6.43
C VAL A 22 9.39 -1.22 -5.79
N PRO A 23 9.06 -0.13 -6.52
CA PRO A 23 8.26 0.96 -5.97
C PRO A 23 6.89 0.50 -5.45
N GLU A 24 6.19 -0.37 -6.18
CA GLU A 24 4.91 -0.94 -5.72
C GLU A 24 5.09 -1.75 -4.44
N GLN A 25 6.14 -2.57 -4.36
CA GLN A 25 6.42 -3.38 -3.18
C GLN A 25 6.74 -2.52 -1.95
N ILE A 26 7.52 -1.45 -2.11
CA ILE A 26 7.84 -0.49 -1.03
C ILE A 26 6.55 0.14 -0.49
N VAL A 27 5.69 0.64 -1.38
CA VAL A 27 4.43 1.30 -1.00
C VAL A 27 3.46 0.32 -0.32
N LEU A 28 3.35 -0.92 -0.83
CA LEU A 28 2.54 -1.97 -0.20
C LEU A 28 3.03 -2.31 1.22
N LEU A 29 4.34 -2.46 1.41
CA LEU A 29 4.92 -2.74 2.72
C LEU A 29 4.72 -1.56 3.69
N LEU A 30 4.84 -0.32 3.21
CA LEU A 30 4.57 0.87 4.00
C LEU A 30 3.11 0.92 4.45
N ALA A 31 2.16 0.70 3.54
CA ALA A 31 0.73 0.67 3.87
C ALA A 31 0.37 -0.46 4.85
N LEU A 32 1.00 -1.64 4.73
CA LEU A 32 0.85 -2.75 5.68
C LEU A 32 1.43 -2.41 7.05
N LYS A 33 2.64 -1.84 7.11
CA LYS A 33 3.30 -1.40 8.35
C LYS A 33 2.42 -0.41 9.13
N HIS A 34 1.75 0.50 8.41
CA HIS A 34 0.84 1.49 8.98
C HIS A 34 -0.62 1.01 9.10
N ARG A 35 -0.87 -0.28 8.88
CA ARG A 35 -2.19 -0.93 9.10
C ARG A 35 -3.35 -0.37 8.28
N LEU A 36 -3.08 0.25 7.13
CA LEU A 36 -4.13 0.84 6.28
C LEU A 36 -5.14 -0.18 5.74
N PHE A 37 -4.76 -1.47 5.73
CA PHE A 37 -5.63 -2.56 5.29
C PHE A 37 -6.50 -3.16 6.41
N ASP A 38 -6.32 -2.78 7.68
CA ASP A 38 -7.02 -3.43 8.80
C ASP A 38 -8.55 -3.30 8.68
N ASP A 39 -9.04 -2.20 8.12
CA ASP A 39 -10.47 -1.95 7.91
C ASP A 39 -11.02 -2.48 6.57
N VAL A 40 -10.15 -3.05 5.73
CA VAL A 40 -10.54 -3.67 4.47
C VAL A 40 -11.00 -5.11 4.72
N PRO A 41 -12.21 -5.51 4.27
CA PRO A 41 -12.66 -6.89 4.33
C PRO A 41 -11.76 -7.83 3.53
N LEU A 42 -11.55 -9.06 4.01
CA LEU A 42 -10.74 -10.07 3.31
C LEU A 42 -11.13 -10.29 1.83
N PRO A 43 -12.42 -10.32 1.44
CA PRO A 43 -12.82 -10.44 0.03
C PRO A 43 -12.37 -9.26 -0.85
N SER A 44 -12.20 -8.08 -0.27
CA SER A 44 -11.81 -6.85 -0.96
C SER A 44 -10.29 -6.63 -0.99
N MET A 45 -9.50 -7.50 -0.35
CA MET A 45 -8.05 -7.32 -0.24
C MET A 45 -7.34 -7.29 -1.60
N LYS A 46 -7.79 -8.09 -2.57
CA LYS A 46 -7.21 -8.08 -3.92
C LYS A 46 -7.45 -6.72 -4.63
N ALA A 47 -8.63 -6.14 -4.43
CA ALA A 47 -8.94 -4.82 -4.97
C ALA A 47 -8.13 -3.73 -4.25
N ALA A 48 -8.00 -3.83 -2.93
CA ALA A 48 -7.21 -2.90 -2.12
C ALA A 48 -5.72 -2.91 -2.50
N GLU A 49 -5.14 -4.09 -2.71
CA GLU A 49 -3.77 -4.21 -3.23
C GLU A 49 -3.63 -3.51 -4.57
N ALA A 50 -4.56 -3.75 -5.51
CA ALA A 50 -4.53 -3.14 -6.84
C ALA A 50 -4.62 -1.61 -6.77
N GLU A 51 -5.44 -1.03 -5.89
CA GLU A 51 -5.52 0.42 -5.70
C GLU A 51 -4.22 1.00 -5.14
N VAL A 52 -3.60 0.35 -4.15
CA VAL A 52 -2.30 0.79 -3.61
C VAL A 52 -1.19 0.68 -4.66
N ARG A 53 -1.20 -0.36 -5.50
CA ARG A 53 -0.27 -0.48 -6.64
C ARG A 53 -0.47 0.61 -7.68
N LYS A 54 -1.72 1.02 -7.97
CA LYS A 54 -2.00 2.17 -8.85
C LYS A 54 -1.46 3.47 -8.27
N VAL A 55 -1.62 3.70 -6.96
CA VAL A 55 -1.03 4.86 -6.29
C VAL A 55 0.49 4.87 -6.49
N ALA A 56 1.16 3.75 -6.24
CA ALA A 56 2.60 3.62 -6.41
C ALA A 56 3.06 3.90 -7.86
N ALA A 57 2.31 3.42 -8.86
CA ALA A 57 2.60 3.65 -10.28
C ALA A 57 2.39 5.11 -10.72
N GLN A 58 1.51 5.85 -10.03
CA GLN A 58 1.20 7.26 -10.32
C GLN A 58 2.06 8.24 -9.51
N LEU A 59 2.93 7.76 -8.62
CA LEU A 59 3.81 8.63 -7.86
C LEU A 59 4.73 9.43 -8.80
N PRO A 60 4.95 10.73 -8.50
CA PRO A 60 5.91 11.55 -9.22
C PRO A 60 7.29 10.87 -9.28
N GLU A 61 8.00 11.07 -10.38
CA GLU A 61 9.33 10.49 -10.55
C GLU A 61 10.32 10.95 -9.46
N SER A 62 10.19 12.19 -8.98
CA SER A 62 10.93 12.70 -7.83
C SER A 62 10.73 11.83 -6.58
N VAL A 63 9.48 11.49 -6.27
CA VAL A 63 9.13 10.62 -5.14
C VAL A 63 9.63 9.19 -5.37
N ARG A 64 9.50 8.63 -6.58
CA ARG A 64 10.02 7.29 -6.88
C ARG A 64 11.55 7.21 -6.77
N ASN A 65 12.26 8.24 -7.21
CA ASN A 65 13.71 8.30 -7.14
C ASN A 65 14.20 8.52 -5.69
N SER A 66 13.43 9.26 -4.89
CA SER A 66 13.72 9.47 -3.48
C SER A 66 13.66 8.21 -2.61
N PHE A 67 13.08 7.09 -3.09
CA PHE A 67 13.13 5.81 -2.36
C PHE A 67 14.56 5.29 -2.17
N TRP A 68 15.47 5.71 -3.04
CA TRP A 68 16.88 5.31 -3.04
C TRP A 68 17.79 6.42 -2.51
N ASP A 69 17.22 7.59 -2.25
CA ASP A 69 17.93 8.77 -1.80
C ASP A 69 17.65 9.02 -0.32
N THR A 70 18.69 9.39 0.42
CA THR A 70 18.60 9.72 1.85
C THR A 70 18.47 11.23 2.09
N ALA A 71 18.45 12.04 1.02
CA ALA A 71 18.46 13.51 1.11
C ALA A 71 17.12 14.15 1.53
N GLU A 72 15.97 13.54 1.22
CA GLU A 72 14.67 14.06 1.66
C GLU A 72 14.22 13.51 3.03
N PRO A 73 13.50 14.31 3.84
CA PRO A 73 12.93 13.83 5.09
C PRO A 73 12.00 12.63 4.83
N GLU A 74 12.44 11.46 5.26
CA GLU A 74 11.72 10.19 5.05
C GLU A 74 10.28 10.25 5.56
N GLU A 75 10.04 10.97 6.67
CA GLU A 75 8.74 11.12 7.30
C GLU A 75 7.73 11.88 6.43
N ALA A 76 8.11 13.02 5.84
CA ALA A 76 7.20 13.84 5.03
C ALA A 76 6.77 13.10 3.75
N ARG A 77 7.71 12.40 3.12
CA ARG A 77 7.44 11.51 1.98
C ARG A 77 6.53 10.34 2.37
N GLN A 78 6.80 9.69 3.50
CA GLN A 78 5.96 8.60 3.99
C GLN A 78 4.53 9.09 4.25
N GLU A 79 4.38 10.26 4.88
CA GLU A 79 3.07 10.85 5.17
C GLU A 79 2.27 11.11 3.88
N GLU A 80 2.90 11.67 2.85
CA GLU A 80 2.24 11.90 1.56
C GLU A 80 1.77 10.60 0.91
N ILE A 81 2.64 9.59 0.85
CA ILE A 81 2.31 8.27 0.27
C ILE A 81 1.18 7.61 1.07
N LEU A 82 1.25 7.65 2.40
CA LEU A 82 0.22 7.09 3.27
C LEU A 82 -1.12 7.78 3.07
N ARG A 83 -1.12 9.11 2.91
CA ARG A 83 -2.34 9.89 2.62
C ARG A 83 -2.99 9.47 1.30
N LEU A 84 -2.20 9.29 0.25
CA LEU A 84 -2.70 8.83 -1.05
C LEU A 84 -3.24 7.40 -0.98
N CYS A 85 -2.53 6.49 -0.32
CA CYS A 85 -2.99 5.12 -0.10
C CYS A 85 -4.28 5.06 0.73
N ALA A 86 -4.37 5.84 1.81
CA ALA A 86 -5.57 5.90 2.63
C ALA A 86 -6.79 6.35 1.81
N ALA A 87 -6.63 7.42 1.02
CA ALA A 87 -7.69 7.92 0.13
C ALA A 87 -8.13 6.88 -0.91
N ALA A 88 -7.19 6.12 -1.48
CA ALA A 88 -7.49 5.06 -2.44
C ALA A 88 -8.26 3.89 -1.80
N LEU A 89 -8.03 3.64 -0.51
CA LEU A 89 -8.67 2.54 0.24
C LEU A 89 -10.02 2.92 0.85
N GLU A 90 -10.35 4.21 1.01
CA GLU A 90 -11.61 4.67 1.63
C GLU A 90 -12.85 3.96 1.07
N ASN A 91 -12.94 3.83 -0.26
CA ASN A 91 -14.10 3.20 -0.93
C ASN A 91 -14.17 1.67 -0.76
N LEU A 92 -13.11 1.05 -0.23
CA LEU A 92 -12.98 -0.40 -0.03
C LEU A 92 -13.05 -0.81 1.44
N LYS A 93 -13.07 0.16 2.35
CA LYS A 93 -13.32 -0.08 3.77
C LYS A 93 -14.76 -0.54 3.98
N ALA A 94 -14.97 -1.42 4.95
CA ALA A 94 -16.33 -1.75 5.36
C ALA A 94 -17.02 -0.46 5.87
N PRO A 95 -18.34 -0.27 5.64
CA PRO A 95 -19.07 0.76 6.37
C PRO A 95 -18.86 0.50 7.86
N ALA A 96 -18.46 1.54 8.60
CA ALA A 96 -18.39 1.48 10.06
C ALA A 96 -19.78 1.05 10.56
N GLN A 97 -19.88 -0.18 11.07
CA GLN A 97 -21.07 -0.67 11.77
C GLN A 97 -21.11 -0.09 13.17
#